data_AF-A0A968RKK6-F1
#
_entry.id   AF-A0A968RKK6-F1
#
_cell.length_a   1.000
_cell.length_b   1.000
_cell.length_c   1.000
_cell.angle_alpha   90.00
_cell.angle_beta   90.00
_cell.angle_gamma   90.00
#
_symmetry.space_group_name_H-M   'P 1'
#
loop_
_entity.id
_entity.type
_entity.pdbx_description
1 polymer ?
#
loop_
_entity_poly.entity_id
_entity_poly.type
_entity_poly.pdbx_seq_one_letter_code
_entity_poly.pdbx_strand_id
1 'polypeptide(L)'
;MLKDTRQRLLLQIPSVLLFAFVVVDHLFFYVICQPLMTFFNVPPPPPGIMIAGYLIILMFVAIYESIYFYHQLRISILETEQAKQEHIRSQLEGLRNQVNPHFLFNSLNTLMDLVVESPSIAVNFLQRLSHVYRYILEIRENPTVTVAEELEFIKSYIFLQEERFKGNLKVDVEVPERYYQHQVVPLSLQILFENAIKHNVISSKKSLTITVTVENGKIIVKNNLQRKNQVMDSTKVGLENVRNRYRLISDSKVDIVENNEYFIVGLPLIAPNFSMG
;
A
#
# COMPACT_ATOMS: atom_id res chain seq x y z
N MET A 1 5.10 19.61 8.77
CA MET A 1 4.60 20.79 9.52
C MET A 1 5.69 21.78 9.93
N LEU A 2 6.73 21.42 10.71
CA LEU A 2 7.75 22.40 11.18
C LEU A 2 8.61 23.04 10.07
N LYS A 3 8.85 22.34 8.94
CA LYS A 3 9.59 22.88 7.78
C LYS A 3 8.80 23.97 7.05
N ASP A 4 7.49 23.76 6.89
CA ASP A 4 6.55 24.69 6.26
C ASP A 4 6.47 26.03 7.02
N THR A 5 6.44 25.97 8.36
CA THR A 5 6.35 27.19 9.19
C THR A 5 7.61 28.04 9.10
N ARG A 6 8.80 27.42 9.06
CA ARG A 6 10.07 28.14 8.87
C ARG A 6 10.20 28.77 7.48
N GLN A 7 9.71 28.07 6.45
CA GLN A 7 9.70 28.59 5.08
C GLN A 7 8.77 29.80 4.95
N ARG A 8 7.57 29.74 5.53
CA ARG A 8 6.62 30.86 5.59
C ARG A 8 7.18 32.09 6.33
N LEU A 9 7.89 31.88 7.43
CA LEU A 9 8.56 32.96 8.17
C LEU A 9 9.68 33.61 7.36
N LEU A 10 10.54 32.81 6.72
CA LEU A 10 11.59 33.33 5.84
C LEU A 10 11.03 34.08 4.63
N LEU A 11 9.84 33.68 4.14
CA LEU A 11 9.10 34.32 3.07
C LEU A 11 8.57 35.72 3.42
N GLN A 12 8.26 35.99 4.69
CA GLN A 12 7.72 37.28 5.13
C GLN A 12 8.81 38.30 5.44
N ILE A 13 10.07 37.87 5.55
CA ILE A 13 11.19 38.77 5.85
C ILE A 13 11.36 39.87 4.78
N PRO A 14 11.33 39.59 3.46
CA PRO A 14 11.49 40.62 2.44
C PRO A 14 10.37 41.68 2.47
N SER A 15 9.11 41.25 2.64
CA SER A 15 7.97 42.17 2.69
C SER A 15 7.96 43.02 3.95
N VAL A 16 8.34 42.44 5.10
CA VAL A 16 8.51 43.16 6.36
C VAL A 16 9.69 44.15 6.29
N LEU A 17 10.82 43.75 5.71
CA LEU A 17 11.97 44.65 5.52
C LEU A 17 11.65 45.81 4.57
N LEU A 18 10.88 45.55 3.52
CA LEU A 18 10.47 46.58 2.56
C LEU A 18 9.46 47.55 3.16
N PHE A 19 8.49 47.05 3.94
CA PHE A 19 7.57 47.90 4.70
C PHE A 19 8.33 48.76 5.71
N ALA A 20 9.27 48.17 6.45
CA ALA A 20 10.12 48.90 7.38
C ALA A 20 10.95 49.98 6.67
N PHE A 21 11.49 49.69 5.49
CA PHE A 21 12.23 50.66 4.68
C PHE A 21 11.35 51.88 4.30
N VAL A 22 10.12 51.65 3.83
CA VAL A 22 9.18 52.73 3.49
C VAL A 22 8.84 53.59 4.71
N VAL A 23 8.62 52.96 5.87
CA VAL A 23 8.35 53.67 7.13
C VAL A 23 9.56 54.48 7.58
N VAL A 24 10.76 53.93 7.48
CA VAL A 24 12.01 54.63 7.84
C VAL A 24 12.26 55.80 6.90
N ASP A 25 12.07 55.64 5.59
CA ASP A 25 12.20 56.72 4.60
C ASP A 25 11.20 57.86 4.88
N HIS A 26 9.95 57.51 5.18
CA HIS A 26 8.92 58.46 5.58
C HIS A 26 9.31 59.23 6.86
N LEU A 27 9.74 58.52 7.91
CA LEU A 27 10.18 59.14 9.16
C LEU A 27 11.42 60.01 8.95
N PHE A 28 12.39 59.57 8.15
CA PHE A 28 13.58 60.33 7.81
C PHE A 28 13.24 61.66 7.13
N PHE A 29 12.28 61.65 6.20
CA PHE A 29 11.80 62.85 5.55
C PHE A 29 11.22 63.87 6.55
N TYR A 30 10.32 63.42 7.43
CA TYR A 30 9.65 64.31 8.40
C TYR A 30 10.56 64.77 9.55
N VAL A 31 11.44 63.90 10.05
CA VAL A 31 12.29 64.18 11.23
C VAL A 31 13.57 64.92 10.86
N ILE A 32 14.13 64.67 9.67
CA ILE A 32 15.45 65.21 9.28
C ILE A 32 15.32 66.18 8.11
N CYS A 33 14.74 65.75 6.98
CA CYS A 33 14.71 66.58 5.77
C CYS A 33 13.85 67.84 5.93
N GLN A 34 12.68 67.74 6.57
CA GLN A 34 11.78 68.89 6.75
C GLN A 34 12.38 70.00 7.67
N PRO A 35 12.95 69.69 8.86
CA PRO A 35 13.66 70.68 9.66
C PRO A 35 14.89 71.29 8.96
N LEU A 36 15.62 70.50 8.19
CA LEU A 36 16.78 70.98 7.44
C LEU A 36 16.37 71.94 6.30
N MET A 37 15.32 71.59 5.55
CA MET A 37 14.78 72.46 4.49
C MET A 37 14.24 73.78 5.05
N THR A 38 13.57 73.74 6.20
CA THR A 38 13.12 74.96 6.88
C THR A 38 14.29 75.82 7.39
N PHE A 39 15.38 75.20 7.86
CA PHE A 39 16.61 75.91 8.24
C PHE A 39 17.29 76.62 7.05
N PHE A 40 17.29 76.01 5.86
CA PHE A 40 17.88 76.58 4.64
C PHE A 40 16.90 77.36 3.74
N ASN A 41 15.66 77.62 4.19
CA ASN A 41 14.60 78.28 3.39
C ASN A 41 14.30 77.61 2.03
N VAL A 42 14.43 76.29 1.95
CA VAL A 42 14.05 75.50 0.78
C VAL A 42 12.58 75.07 0.92
N PRO A 43 11.69 75.36 -0.05
CA PRO A 43 10.30 74.92 0.04
C PRO A 43 10.20 73.39 -0.08
N PRO A 44 9.32 72.73 0.69
CA PRO A 44 9.16 71.29 0.61
C PRO A 44 8.56 70.89 -0.76
N PRO A 45 8.82 69.66 -1.23
CA PRO A 45 8.20 69.14 -2.44
C PRO A 45 6.66 69.12 -2.31
N PRO A 46 5.93 69.40 -3.40
CA PRO A 46 4.47 69.30 -3.42
C PRO A 46 3.98 67.91 -2.95
N PRO A 47 2.95 67.82 -2.08
CA PRO A 47 2.44 66.55 -1.56
C PRO A 47 2.05 65.54 -2.66
N GLY A 48 1.56 66.01 -3.81
CA GLY A 48 1.20 65.16 -4.94
C GLY A 48 2.37 64.34 -5.52
N ILE A 49 3.59 64.89 -5.52
CA ILE A 49 4.79 64.19 -6.01
C ILE A 49 5.19 63.07 -5.03
N MET A 50 5.09 63.32 -3.73
CA MET A 50 5.36 62.32 -2.69
C MET A 50 4.36 61.16 -2.76
N ILE A 51 3.06 61.47 -2.87
CA ILE A 51 2.00 60.47 -3.00
C ILE A 51 2.22 59.61 -4.25
N ALA A 52 2.54 60.23 -5.39
CA ALA A 52 2.85 59.51 -6.62
C ALA A 52 4.04 58.55 -6.45
N GLY A 53 5.10 58.98 -5.76
CA GLY A 53 6.26 58.14 -5.43
C GLY A 53 5.88 56.91 -4.61
N TYR A 54 5.09 57.07 -3.54
CA TYR A 54 4.62 55.95 -2.72
C TYR A 54 3.73 54.98 -3.51
N LEU A 55 2.84 55.49 -4.38
CA LEU A 55 2.00 54.65 -5.24
C LEU A 55 2.83 53.83 -6.23
N ILE A 56 3.88 54.41 -6.81
CA ILE A 56 4.80 53.69 -7.71
C ILE A 56 5.52 52.57 -6.97
N ILE A 57 6.05 52.85 -5.77
CA ILE A 57 6.71 51.82 -4.95
C ILE A 57 5.72 50.69 -4.62
N LEU A 58 4.52 51.02 -4.13
CA LEU A 58 3.48 50.02 -3.83
C LEU A 58 3.10 49.18 -5.04
N MET A 59 3.03 49.78 -6.24
CA MET A 59 2.77 49.06 -7.48
C MET A 59 3.88 48.04 -7.78
N PHE A 60 5.16 48.42 -7.66
CA PHE A 60 6.27 47.49 -7.86
C PHE A 60 6.28 46.37 -6.83
N VAL A 61 5.99 46.67 -5.55
CA VAL A 61 5.86 45.65 -4.50
C VAL A 61 4.73 44.67 -4.83
N ALA A 62 3.56 45.19 -5.19
CA ALA A 62 2.40 44.35 -5.53
C ALA A 62 2.70 43.45 -6.73
N ILE A 63 3.39 43.94 -7.74
CA ILE A 63 3.81 43.16 -8.92
C ILE A 63 4.80 42.06 -8.50
N TYR A 64 5.82 42.41 -7.70
CA TYR A 64 6.81 41.45 -7.21
C TYR A 64 6.15 40.33 -6.39
N GLU A 65 5.32 40.68 -5.41
CA GLU A 65 4.57 39.73 -4.59
C GLU A 65 3.62 38.86 -5.42
N SER A 66 2.95 39.44 -6.42
CA SER A 66 2.06 38.70 -7.31
C SER A 66 2.82 37.64 -8.13
N ILE A 67 3.96 38.00 -8.71
CA ILE A 67 4.79 37.07 -9.49
C ILE A 67 5.34 35.97 -8.58
N TYR A 68 5.81 36.36 -7.40
CA TYR A 68 6.35 35.44 -6.42
C TYR A 68 5.29 34.44 -5.94
N PHE A 69 4.12 34.92 -5.53
CA PHE A 69 2.99 34.10 -5.11
C PHE A 69 2.53 33.16 -6.23
N TYR A 70 2.45 33.65 -7.46
CA TYR A 70 2.12 32.83 -8.63
C TYR A 70 3.12 31.68 -8.83
N HIS A 71 4.42 31.95 -8.68
CA HIS A 71 5.45 30.92 -8.73
C HIS A 71 5.29 29.87 -7.65
N GLN A 72 5.04 30.29 -6.41
CA GLN A 72 4.85 29.37 -5.28
C GLN A 72 3.59 28.53 -5.42
N LEU A 73 2.49 29.13 -5.88
CA LEU A 73 1.27 28.42 -6.20
C LEU A 73 1.53 27.35 -7.28
N ARG A 74 2.26 27.70 -8.34
CA ARG A 74 2.61 26.77 -9.41
C ARG A 74 3.44 25.59 -8.91
N ILE A 75 4.44 25.83 -8.07
CA ILE A 75 5.26 24.77 -7.48
C ILE A 75 4.40 23.86 -6.61
N SER A 76 3.55 24.42 -5.75
CA SER A 76 2.67 23.64 -4.88
C SER A 76 1.66 22.77 -5.66
N ILE A 77 1.11 23.29 -6.76
CA ILE A 77 0.25 22.52 -7.66
C ILE A 77 1.02 21.35 -8.29
N LEU A 78 2.25 21.60 -8.76
CA LEU A 78 3.09 20.56 -9.36
C LEU A 78 3.47 19.47 -8.36
N GLU A 79 3.86 19.84 -7.14
CA GLU A 79 4.17 18.88 -6.06
C GLU A 79 2.94 18.02 -5.71
N THR A 80 1.77 18.64 -5.65
CA THR A 80 0.51 17.94 -5.36
C THR A 80 0.15 16.97 -6.49
N GLU A 81 0.29 17.40 -7.75
CA GLU A 81 0.02 16.54 -8.91
C GLU A 81 1.00 15.38 -8.99
N GLN A 82 2.28 15.61 -8.70
CA GLN A 82 3.30 14.54 -8.62
C GLN A 82 2.97 13.53 -7.53
N ALA A 83 2.66 13.99 -6.31
CA ALA A 83 2.27 13.11 -5.21
C ALA A 83 1.01 12.30 -5.55
N LYS A 84 0.05 12.91 -6.24
CA LYS A 84 -1.16 12.22 -6.72
C LYS A 84 -0.83 11.17 -7.77
N GLN A 85 0.05 11.46 -8.72
CA GLN A 85 0.51 10.50 -9.73
C GLN A 85 1.27 9.32 -9.11
N GLU A 86 2.17 9.59 -8.17
CA GLU A 86 2.88 8.53 -7.42
C GLU A 86 1.91 7.67 -6.63
N HIS A 87 0.92 8.27 -5.98
CA HIS A 87 -0.12 7.55 -5.27
C HIS A 87 -0.96 6.67 -6.21
N ILE A 88 -1.42 7.20 -7.34
CA ILE A 88 -2.17 6.43 -8.36
C ILE A 88 -1.32 5.29 -8.92
N ARG A 89 -0.04 5.56 -9.21
CA ARG A 89 0.89 4.54 -9.69
C ARG A 89 1.10 3.44 -8.65
N SER A 90 1.28 3.80 -7.39
CA SER A 90 1.40 2.84 -6.29
C SER A 90 0.13 1.99 -6.14
N GLN A 91 -1.05 2.61 -6.25
CA GLN A 91 -2.32 1.89 -6.25
C GLN A 91 -2.47 0.95 -7.44
N LEU A 92 -2.06 1.37 -8.65
CA LEU A 92 -2.07 0.56 -9.86
C LEU A 92 -1.08 -0.60 -9.79
N GLU A 93 0.12 -0.39 -9.26
CA GLU A 93 1.11 -1.45 -9.00
C GLU A 93 0.57 -2.43 -7.94
N GLY A 94 -0.11 -1.93 -6.91
CA GLY A 94 -0.88 -2.74 -5.97
C GLY A 94 -1.94 -3.59 -6.67
N LEU A 95 -2.76 -2.98 -7.52
CA LEU A 95 -3.80 -3.64 -8.34
C LEU A 95 -3.22 -4.72 -9.25
N ARG A 96 -2.11 -4.41 -9.91
CA ARG A 96 -1.39 -5.34 -10.78
C ARG A 96 -0.83 -6.52 -10.00
N ASN A 97 -0.29 -6.29 -8.80
CA ASN A 97 0.19 -7.37 -7.92
C ASN A 97 -0.95 -8.23 -7.37
N GLN A 98 -2.18 -7.72 -7.35
CA GLN A 98 -3.34 -8.44 -6.82
C GLN A 98 -3.96 -9.42 -7.83
N VAL A 99 -3.65 -9.29 -9.13
CA VAL A 99 -3.85 -10.37 -10.11
C VAL A 99 -2.51 -11.06 -10.25
N ASN A 100 -2.27 -12.19 -9.58
CA ASN A 100 -1.06 -12.99 -9.80
C ASN A 100 -1.04 -13.43 -11.27
N PRO A 101 -0.27 -12.76 -12.16
CA PRO A 101 -0.45 -12.94 -13.59
C PRO A 101 0.02 -14.34 -14.00
N HIS A 102 1.03 -14.85 -13.30
CA HIS A 102 1.52 -16.20 -13.49
C HIS A 102 0.47 -17.25 -13.10
N PHE A 103 -0.25 -17.05 -11.99
CA PHE A 103 -1.39 -17.93 -11.65
C PHE A 103 -2.45 -17.89 -12.75
N LEU A 104 -2.86 -16.68 -13.20
CA LEU A 104 -3.87 -16.53 -14.24
C LEU A 104 -3.50 -17.25 -15.54
N PHE A 105 -2.29 -16.99 -16.06
CA PHE A 105 -1.84 -17.61 -17.31
C PHE A 105 -1.75 -19.14 -17.19
N ASN A 106 -1.26 -19.65 -16.06
CA ASN A 106 -1.23 -21.10 -15.84
C ASN A 106 -2.63 -21.70 -15.75
N SER A 107 -3.56 -21.04 -15.06
CA SER A 107 -4.95 -21.50 -14.97
C SER A 107 -5.63 -21.52 -16.35
N LEU A 108 -5.37 -20.52 -17.19
CA LEU A 108 -5.90 -20.49 -18.56
C LEU A 108 -5.31 -21.62 -19.42
N ASN A 109 -4.01 -21.91 -19.30
CA ASN A 109 -3.38 -23.03 -20.02
C ASN A 109 -3.97 -24.37 -19.58
N THR A 110 -4.09 -24.60 -18.26
CA THR A 110 -4.75 -25.81 -17.73
C THR A 110 -6.20 -25.92 -18.21
N LEU A 111 -6.94 -24.79 -18.26
CA LEU A 111 -8.29 -24.79 -18.79
C LEU A 111 -8.33 -25.18 -20.28
N MET A 112 -7.42 -24.66 -21.11
CA MET A 112 -7.35 -25.03 -22.53
C MET A 112 -7.10 -26.53 -22.72
N ASP A 113 -6.21 -27.12 -21.92
CA ASP A 113 -5.98 -28.57 -21.91
C ASP A 113 -7.25 -29.33 -21.50
N LEU A 114 -7.92 -28.89 -20.43
CA LEU A 114 -9.14 -29.52 -19.90
C LEU A 114 -10.34 -29.41 -20.85
N VAL A 115 -10.47 -28.34 -21.63
CA VAL A 115 -11.56 -28.20 -22.62
C VAL A 115 -11.49 -29.33 -23.66
N VAL A 116 -10.28 -29.79 -23.99
CA VAL A 116 -10.08 -30.91 -24.91
C VAL A 116 -10.14 -32.26 -24.19
N GLU A 117 -9.46 -32.41 -23.05
CA GLU A 117 -9.37 -33.68 -22.32
C GLU A 117 -10.67 -34.07 -21.60
N SER A 118 -11.38 -33.12 -20.99
CA SER A 118 -12.56 -33.35 -20.14
C SER A 118 -13.44 -32.10 -19.98
N PRO A 119 -14.40 -31.86 -20.90
CA PRO A 119 -15.23 -30.65 -20.90
C PRO A 119 -16.01 -30.41 -19.60
N SER A 120 -16.46 -31.47 -18.92
CA SER A 120 -17.17 -31.36 -17.64
C SER A 120 -16.28 -30.82 -16.52
N ILE A 121 -15.02 -31.25 -16.46
CA ILE A 121 -14.02 -30.75 -15.51
C ILE A 121 -13.66 -29.30 -15.85
N ALA A 122 -13.53 -28.96 -17.14
CA ALA A 122 -13.26 -27.59 -17.59
C ALA A 122 -14.32 -26.57 -17.12
N VAL A 123 -15.60 -26.93 -17.15
CA VAL A 123 -16.69 -26.06 -16.65
C VAL A 123 -16.54 -25.82 -15.13
N ASN A 124 -16.30 -26.88 -14.36
CA ASN A 124 -16.08 -26.77 -12.91
C ASN A 124 -14.81 -25.97 -12.59
N PHE A 125 -13.74 -26.17 -13.36
CA PHE A 125 -12.50 -25.41 -13.26
C PHE A 125 -12.74 -23.91 -13.48
N LEU A 126 -13.49 -23.53 -14.52
CA LEU A 126 -13.82 -22.13 -14.78
C LEU A 126 -14.67 -21.51 -13.66
N GLN A 127 -15.64 -22.25 -13.12
CA GLN A 127 -16.45 -21.80 -11.98
C GLN A 127 -15.59 -21.55 -10.74
N ARG A 128 -14.68 -22.48 -10.41
CA ARG A 128 -13.75 -22.34 -9.26
C ARG A 128 -12.73 -21.24 -9.47
N LEU A 129 -12.25 -21.04 -10.70
CA LEU A 129 -11.39 -19.92 -11.06
C LEU A 129 -12.11 -18.58 -10.81
N SER A 130 -13.36 -18.46 -11.25
CA SER A 130 -14.19 -17.27 -11.00
C SER A 130 -14.40 -17.04 -9.49
N HIS A 131 -14.66 -18.09 -8.72
CA HIS A 131 -14.80 -18.01 -7.26
C HIS A 131 -13.52 -17.50 -6.59
N VAL A 132 -12.35 -18.04 -6.95
CA VAL A 132 -11.05 -17.61 -6.43
C VAL A 132 -10.81 -16.12 -6.67
N TYR A 133 -11.05 -15.64 -7.89
CA TYR A 133 -10.86 -14.22 -8.19
C TYR A 133 -11.86 -13.32 -7.49
N ARG A 134 -13.12 -13.74 -7.39
CA ARG A 134 -14.15 -12.99 -6.67
C ARG A 134 -13.75 -12.82 -5.20
N TYR A 135 -13.35 -13.90 -4.55
CA TYR A 135 -12.88 -13.85 -3.16
C TYR A 135 -11.68 -12.91 -2.99
N ILE A 136 -10.66 -13.00 -3.84
CA ILE A 136 -9.47 -12.12 -3.78
C ILE A 136 -9.84 -10.63 -3.93
N LEU A 137 -10.89 -10.33 -4.71
CA LEU A 137 -11.36 -8.95 -4.93
C LEU A 137 -12.22 -8.44 -3.78
N GLU A 138 -13.08 -9.27 -3.20
CA GLU A 138 -14.03 -8.90 -2.13
C GLU A 138 -13.36 -8.79 -0.75
N ILE A 139 -12.37 -9.65 -0.44
CA ILE A 139 -11.85 -9.79 0.94
C ILE A 139 -10.96 -8.63 1.42
N ARG A 140 -10.61 -7.69 0.53
CA ARG A 140 -9.58 -6.67 0.77
C ARG A 140 -9.85 -5.73 1.94
N GLU A 141 -11.12 -5.51 2.27
CA GLU A 141 -11.51 -4.51 3.26
C GLU A 141 -11.61 -5.12 4.67
N ASN A 142 -11.60 -6.44 4.81
CA ASN A 142 -11.78 -7.11 6.08
C ASN A 142 -10.43 -7.46 6.74
N PRO A 143 -10.20 -7.09 8.01
CA PRO A 143 -8.97 -7.43 8.73
C PRO A 143 -8.86 -8.94 8.99
N THR A 144 -10.00 -9.62 9.10
CA THR A 144 -10.15 -11.03 9.41
C THR A 144 -11.34 -11.63 8.67
N VAL A 145 -11.32 -12.94 8.44
CA VAL A 145 -12.43 -13.75 7.90
C VAL A 145 -12.64 -14.97 8.76
N THR A 146 -13.81 -15.58 8.67
CA THR A 146 -14.04 -16.86 9.35
C THR A 146 -13.19 -17.96 8.73
N VAL A 147 -12.83 -18.95 9.54
CA VAL A 147 -12.13 -20.15 9.06
C VAL A 147 -12.97 -20.87 8.01
N ALA A 148 -14.30 -20.88 8.14
CA ALA A 148 -15.19 -21.44 7.12
C ALA A 148 -14.99 -20.81 5.74
N GLU A 149 -14.99 -19.47 5.67
CA GLU A 149 -14.82 -18.72 4.42
C GLU A 149 -13.43 -18.97 3.81
N GLU A 150 -12.37 -18.91 4.62
CA GLU A 150 -11.00 -19.18 4.15
C GLU A 150 -10.85 -20.64 3.67
N LEU A 151 -11.51 -21.60 4.34
CA LEU A 151 -11.51 -23.01 3.92
C LEU A 151 -12.32 -23.27 2.64
N GLU A 152 -13.44 -22.58 2.46
CA GLU A 152 -14.22 -22.67 1.21
C GLU A 152 -13.43 -22.12 0.02
N PHE A 153 -12.79 -20.96 0.23
CA PHE A 153 -11.89 -20.36 -0.74
C PHE A 153 -10.71 -21.29 -1.08
N ILE A 154 -9.99 -21.79 -0.06
CA ILE A 154 -8.79 -22.60 -0.31
C ILE A 154 -9.14 -23.91 -1.01
N LYS A 155 -10.32 -24.51 -0.77
CA LYS A 155 -10.78 -25.71 -1.50
C LYS A 155 -10.87 -25.47 -3.01
N SER A 156 -11.40 -24.32 -3.41
CA SER A 156 -11.45 -23.92 -4.82
C SER A 156 -10.06 -23.66 -5.38
N TYR A 157 -9.16 -23.03 -4.61
CA TYR A 157 -7.76 -22.85 -5.02
C TYR A 157 -6.99 -24.18 -5.17
N ILE A 158 -7.15 -25.10 -4.21
CA ILE A 158 -6.54 -26.44 -4.21
C ILE A 158 -6.94 -27.19 -5.47
N PHE A 159 -8.23 -27.24 -5.77
CA PHE A 159 -8.74 -27.91 -6.97
C PHE A 159 -8.02 -27.42 -8.24
N LEU A 160 -7.88 -26.11 -8.41
CA LEU A 160 -7.20 -25.55 -9.60
C LEU A 160 -5.73 -25.98 -9.68
N GLN A 161 -5.05 -26.09 -8.53
CA GLN A 161 -3.66 -26.53 -8.50
C GLN A 161 -3.52 -28.04 -8.68
N GLU A 162 -4.42 -28.85 -8.14
CA GLU A 162 -4.41 -30.31 -8.32
C GLU A 162 -4.60 -30.70 -9.78
N GLU A 163 -5.54 -30.05 -10.48
CA GLU A 163 -5.75 -30.22 -11.93
C GLU A 163 -4.49 -29.82 -12.71
N ARG A 164 -3.89 -28.67 -12.38
CA ARG A 164 -2.65 -28.19 -13.02
C ARG A 164 -1.50 -29.19 -12.87
N PHE A 165 -1.36 -29.81 -11.71
CA PHE A 165 -0.29 -30.77 -11.43
C PHE A 165 -0.68 -32.21 -11.73
N LYS A 166 -1.84 -32.45 -12.37
CA LYS A 166 -2.34 -33.77 -12.80
C LYS A 166 -2.23 -34.83 -11.69
N GLY A 167 -2.67 -34.48 -10.47
CA GLY A 167 -2.69 -35.37 -9.31
C GLY A 167 -1.34 -35.57 -8.58
N ASN A 168 -0.28 -34.85 -8.97
CA ASN A 168 1.01 -34.89 -8.28
C ASN A 168 1.09 -33.95 -7.06
N LEU A 169 0.10 -33.08 -6.91
CA LEU A 169 -0.19 -32.34 -5.69
C LEU A 169 -1.30 -33.09 -4.95
N LYS A 170 -1.08 -33.43 -3.69
CA LYS A 170 -2.07 -34.07 -2.82
C LYS A 170 -2.33 -33.17 -1.64
N VAL A 171 -3.58 -32.81 -1.42
CA VAL A 171 -3.95 -31.96 -0.31
C VAL A 171 -4.98 -32.65 0.56
N ASP A 172 -4.73 -32.62 1.87
CA ASP A 172 -5.64 -33.13 2.87
C ASP A 172 -5.98 -32.03 3.88
N VAL A 173 -7.27 -31.84 4.15
CA VAL A 173 -7.78 -30.74 4.96
C VAL A 173 -8.69 -31.30 6.05
N GLU A 174 -8.17 -31.36 7.26
CA GLU A 174 -8.82 -31.90 8.45
C GLU A 174 -8.99 -30.78 9.50
N VAL A 175 -9.97 -29.90 9.27
CA VAL A 175 -10.33 -28.84 10.21
C VAL A 175 -11.70 -29.13 10.83
N PRO A 176 -11.78 -29.41 12.15
CA PRO A 176 -13.05 -29.66 12.82
C PRO A 176 -14.02 -28.46 12.75
N GLU A 177 -15.30 -28.72 12.50
CA GLU A 177 -16.35 -27.68 12.33
C GLU A 177 -16.46 -26.71 13.51
N ARG A 178 -16.12 -27.15 14.74
CA ARG A 178 -16.09 -26.29 15.93
C ARG A 178 -15.18 -25.06 15.77
N TYR A 179 -14.23 -25.10 14.84
CA TYR A 179 -13.32 -23.99 14.55
C TYR A 179 -13.79 -23.09 13.42
N TYR A 180 -14.86 -23.42 12.71
CA TYR A 180 -15.32 -22.68 11.52
C TYR A 180 -15.66 -21.22 11.79
N GLN A 181 -16.18 -20.91 12.98
CA GLN A 181 -16.51 -19.55 13.40
C GLN A 181 -15.32 -18.76 13.96
N HIS A 182 -14.17 -19.41 14.18
CA HIS A 182 -12.96 -18.67 14.53
C HIS A 182 -12.51 -17.83 13.34
N GLN A 183 -11.65 -16.85 13.62
CA GLN A 183 -11.17 -15.91 12.63
C GLN A 183 -9.69 -16.14 12.31
N VAL A 184 -9.33 -15.84 11.06
CA VAL A 184 -7.96 -15.87 10.53
C VAL A 184 -7.72 -14.67 9.63
N VAL A 185 -6.46 -14.34 9.40
CA VAL A 185 -6.08 -13.34 8.40
C VAL A 185 -6.46 -13.87 7.01
N PRO A 186 -7.22 -13.11 6.20
CA PRO A 186 -7.65 -13.60 4.88
C PRO A 186 -6.47 -13.79 3.94
N LEU A 187 -6.60 -14.78 3.05
CA LEU A 187 -5.58 -15.23 2.08
C LEU A 187 -4.32 -15.80 2.74
N SER A 188 -4.31 -16.02 4.06
CA SER A 188 -3.14 -16.57 4.74
C SER A 188 -2.90 -18.03 4.33
N LEU A 189 -3.95 -18.85 4.19
CA LEU A 189 -3.80 -20.23 3.72
C LEU A 189 -3.28 -20.26 2.28
N GLN A 190 -3.81 -19.41 1.40
CA GLN A 190 -3.32 -19.33 0.01
C GLN A 190 -1.82 -19.05 -0.04
N ILE A 191 -1.33 -18.08 0.74
CA ILE A 191 0.10 -17.75 0.77
C ILE A 191 0.94 -18.96 1.23
N LEU A 192 0.46 -19.75 2.20
CA LEU A 192 1.17 -20.95 2.65
C LEU A 192 1.19 -22.04 1.56
N PHE A 193 0.06 -22.25 0.88
CA PHE A 193 -0.02 -23.18 -0.25
C PHE A 193 0.86 -22.75 -1.43
N GLU A 194 0.85 -21.46 -1.78
CA GLU A 194 1.71 -20.91 -2.82
C GLU A 194 3.19 -21.11 -2.49
N ASN A 195 3.59 -20.87 -1.23
CA ASN A 195 4.96 -21.14 -0.77
C ASN A 195 5.32 -22.62 -0.91
N ALA A 196 4.46 -23.53 -0.46
CA ALA A 196 4.68 -24.97 -0.60
C ALA A 196 4.86 -25.38 -2.07
N ILE A 197 4.00 -24.90 -2.98
CA ILE A 197 4.09 -25.25 -4.41
C ILE A 197 5.31 -24.61 -5.09
N LYS A 198 5.63 -23.36 -4.75
CA LYS A 198 6.73 -22.61 -5.37
C LYS A 198 8.08 -23.23 -5.02
N HIS A 199 8.31 -23.55 -3.76
CA HIS A 199 9.62 -23.97 -3.27
C HIS A 199 9.92 -25.48 -3.42
N ASN A 200 8.90 -26.28 -3.73
CA ASN A 200 9.05 -27.72 -3.87
C ASN A 200 8.95 -28.21 -5.33
N VAL A 201 9.71 -29.25 -5.65
CA VAL A 201 9.57 -30.02 -6.88
C VAL A 201 8.27 -30.81 -6.81
N ILE A 202 7.49 -30.78 -7.90
CA ILE A 202 6.25 -31.54 -8.04
C ILE A 202 6.36 -32.34 -9.33
N SER A 203 6.32 -33.66 -9.23
CA SER A 203 6.39 -34.57 -10.39
C SER A 203 5.82 -35.94 -10.05
N SER A 204 5.61 -36.80 -11.06
CA SER A 204 5.15 -38.18 -10.86
C SER A 204 6.02 -39.02 -9.92
N LYS A 205 7.33 -38.76 -9.87
CA LYS A 205 8.27 -39.45 -8.97
C LYS A 205 8.35 -38.81 -7.57
N LYS A 206 7.87 -37.58 -7.43
CA LYS A 206 8.04 -36.71 -6.26
C LYS A 206 6.77 -35.88 -6.06
N SER A 207 5.76 -36.51 -5.47
CA SER A 207 4.49 -35.85 -5.17
C SER A 207 4.63 -34.92 -3.97
N LEU A 208 3.98 -33.76 -4.03
CA LEU A 208 3.92 -32.81 -2.92
C LEU A 208 2.62 -33.07 -2.14
N THR A 209 2.76 -33.35 -0.86
CA THR A 209 1.64 -33.54 0.06
C THR A 209 1.57 -32.33 0.98
N ILE A 210 0.39 -31.72 1.08
CA ILE A 210 0.09 -30.64 2.01
C ILE A 210 -1.06 -31.10 2.92
N THR A 211 -0.89 -30.95 4.22
CA THR A 211 -1.91 -31.29 5.22
C THR A 211 -2.26 -30.05 6.02
N VAL A 212 -3.56 -29.83 6.24
CA VAL A 212 -4.10 -28.73 7.06
C VAL A 212 -4.84 -29.31 8.24
N THR A 213 -4.34 -29.10 9.46
CA THR A 213 -4.96 -29.57 10.71
C THR A 213 -5.15 -28.42 11.70
N VAL A 214 -5.80 -28.70 12.85
CA VAL A 214 -5.86 -27.75 13.97
C VAL A 214 -5.23 -28.37 15.22
N GLU A 215 -4.22 -27.70 15.77
CA GLU A 215 -3.53 -28.11 16.99
C GLU A 215 -3.28 -26.89 17.88
N ASN A 216 -3.52 -27.02 19.19
CA ASN A 216 -3.23 -25.98 20.19
C ASN A 216 -3.78 -24.57 19.82
N GLY A 217 -4.99 -24.51 19.25
CA GLY A 217 -5.61 -23.25 18.85
C GLY A 217 -4.99 -22.60 17.61
N LYS A 218 -4.26 -23.36 16.79
CA LYS A 218 -3.66 -22.89 15.54
C LYS A 218 -4.06 -23.79 14.37
N ILE A 219 -4.27 -23.19 13.20
CA ILE A 219 -4.30 -23.95 11.94
C ILE A 219 -2.86 -24.27 11.56
N ILE A 220 -2.56 -25.55 11.43
CA ILE A 220 -1.24 -26.04 11.05
C ILE A 220 -1.27 -26.42 9.57
N VAL A 221 -0.42 -25.79 8.78
CA VAL A 221 -0.17 -26.18 7.37
C VAL A 221 1.20 -26.85 7.30
N LYS A 222 1.22 -28.11 6.91
CA LYS A 222 2.44 -28.94 6.82
C LYS A 222 2.62 -29.46 5.40
N ASN A 223 3.81 -29.32 4.83
CA ASN A 223 4.16 -29.96 3.56
C ASN A 223 5.46 -30.77 3.66
N ASN A 224 5.58 -31.85 2.88
CA ASN A 224 6.85 -32.55 2.72
C ASN A 224 7.84 -31.68 1.92
N LEU A 225 9.12 -31.77 2.27
CA LEU A 225 10.17 -30.88 1.78
C LEU A 225 10.95 -31.53 0.62
N GLN A 226 10.92 -30.87 -0.54
CA GLN A 226 11.48 -31.33 -1.82
C GLN A 226 12.06 -30.14 -2.58
N ARG A 227 13.09 -29.48 -2.02
CA ARG A 227 13.58 -28.18 -2.53
C ARG A 227 13.90 -28.19 -4.03
N LYS A 228 13.50 -27.12 -4.71
CA LYS A 228 14.03 -26.78 -6.04
C LYS A 228 15.45 -26.22 -5.91
N ASN A 229 16.39 -26.72 -6.71
CA ASN A 229 17.81 -26.30 -6.71
C ASN A 229 18.04 -24.85 -7.16
N GLN A 230 17.05 -24.23 -7.81
CA GLN A 230 17.06 -22.82 -8.22
C GLN A 230 15.78 -22.16 -7.74
N VAL A 231 15.85 -21.51 -6.58
CA VAL A 231 14.83 -20.53 -6.20
C VAL A 231 15.41 -19.18 -6.62
N MET A 232 15.07 -18.70 -7.83
CA MET A 232 15.28 -17.29 -8.18
C MET A 232 14.68 -16.46 -7.04
N ASP A 233 15.56 -15.73 -6.34
CA ASP A 233 15.29 -14.82 -5.23
C ASP A 233 13.93 -15.00 -4.57
N SER A 234 13.86 -15.91 -3.58
CA SER A 234 12.74 -15.94 -2.66
C SER A 234 12.68 -14.59 -1.96
N THR A 235 11.74 -13.75 -2.36
CA THR A 235 11.57 -12.43 -1.77
C THR A 235 11.21 -12.55 -0.28
N LYS A 236 10.81 -13.74 0.22
CA LYS A 236 10.25 -14.00 1.57
C LYS A 236 9.07 -13.09 1.97
N VAL A 237 8.65 -12.21 1.07
CA VAL A 237 7.65 -11.15 1.27
C VAL A 237 6.30 -11.74 1.67
N GLY A 238 5.86 -12.84 1.05
CA GLY A 238 4.53 -13.42 1.32
C GLY A 238 4.36 -13.86 2.78
N LEU A 239 5.28 -14.65 3.31
CA LEU A 239 5.21 -15.16 4.69
C LEU A 239 5.47 -14.04 5.72
N GLU A 240 6.35 -13.10 5.40
CA GLU A 240 6.57 -11.92 6.24
C GLU A 240 5.31 -11.05 6.32
N ASN A 241 4.61 -10.87 5.21
CA ASN A 241 3.34 -10.13 5.17
C ASN A 241 2.28 -10.80 6.06
N VAL A 242 2.16 -12.13 6.01
CA VAL A 242 1.25 -12.86 6.92
C VAL A 242 1.64 -12.60 8.37
N ARG A 243 2.93 -12.74 8.73
CA ARG A 243 3.39 -12.49 10.11
C ARG A 243 3.10 -11.07 10.57
N ASN A 244 3.36 -10.07 9.72
CA ASN A 244 3.11 -8.67 10.03
C ASN A 244 1.61 -8.39 10.24
N ARG A 245 0.73 -8.99 9.43
CA ARG A 245 -0.73 -8.85 9.61
C ARG A 245 -1.19 -9.48 10.93
N TYR A 246 -0.73 -10.68 11.27
CA TYR A 246 -1.06 -11.30 12.56
C TYR A 246 -0.58 -10.45 13.75
N ARG A 247 0.61 -9.83 13.67
CA ARG A 247 1.12 -8.93 14.73
C ARG A 247 0.25 -7.70 14.98
N LEU A 248 -0.59 -7.29 14.03
CA LEU A 248 -1.48 -6.14 14.19
C LEU A 248 -2.81 -6.49 14.88
N ILE A 249 -3.19 -7.77 14.89
CA ILE A 249 -4.54 -8.21 15.31
C ILE A 249 -4.54 -9.29 16.40
N SER A 250 -3.39 -9.90 16.70
CA SER A 250 -3.26 -10.95 17.71
C SER A 250 -1.92 -10.89 18.42
N ASP A 251 -1.93 -11.17 19.73
CA ASP A 251 -0.71 -11.37 20.52
C ASP A 251 -0.06 -12.74 20.25
N SER A 252 -0.83 -13.68 19.70
CA SER A 252 -0.32 -14.99 19.32
C SER A 252 0.51 -14.90 18.04
N LYS A 253 1.70 -15.49 18.06
CA LYS A 253 2.62 -15.45 16.92
C LYS A 253 2.36 -16.60 15.94
N VAL A 254 2.62 -16.31 14.67
CA VAL A 254 2.75 -17.32 13.61
C VAL A 254 4.04 -18.11 13.84
N ASP A 255 3.92 -19.41 14.02
CA ASP A 255 5.05 -20.31 14.21
C ASP A 255 5.50 -20.87 12.87
N ILE A 256 6.81 -21.03 12.69
CA ILE A 256 7.40 -21.67 11.52
C ILE A 256 8.41 -22.68 12.02
N VAL A 257 8.22 -23.93 11.66
CA VAL A 257 9.12 -25.03 11.98
C VAL A 257 9.51 -25.71 10.68
N GLU A 258 10.81 -25.81 10.45
CA GLU A 258 11.37 -26.46 9.28
C GLU A 258 12.38 -27.49 9.73
N ASN A 259 12.24 -28.71 9.22
CA ASN A 259 13.20 -29.79 9.42
C ASN A 259 13.57 -30.40 8.05
N ASN A 260 14.35 -31.48 8.05
CA ASN A 260 14.83 -32.09 6.79
C ASN A 260 13.70 -32.70 5.94
N GLU A 261 12.55 -33.01 6.54
CA GLU A 261 11.46 -33.74 5.88
C GLU A 261 10.21 -32.86 5.66
N TYR A 262 10.01 -31.85 6.50
CA TYR A 262 8.78 -31.08 6.54
C TYR A 262 9.02 -29.59 6.76
N PHE A 263 8.14 -28.79 6.14
CA PHE A 263 7.96 -27.37 6.44
C PHE A 263 6.56 -27.18 7.03
N ILE A 264 6.48 -26.55 8.20
CA ILE A 264 5.27 -26.43 9.02
C ILE A 264 5.06 -24.97 9.39
N VAL A 265 3.86 -24.46 9.18
CA VAL A 265 3.46 -23.12 9.62
C VAL A 265 2.19 -23.20 10.45
N GLY A 266 2.22 -22.60 11.64
CA GLY A 266 1.08 -22.52 12.55
C GLY A 266 0.47 -21.12 12.58
N LEU A 267 -0.76 -20.98 12.09
CA LEU A 267 -1.53 -19.74 12.11
C LEU A 267 -2.46 -19.70 13.33
N PRO A 268 -2.31 -18.72 14.23
CA PRO A 268 -3.21 -18.59 15.38
C PRO A 268 -4.68 -18.42 14.96
N LEU A 269 -5.57 -19.17 15.60
CA LEU A 269 -7.00 -18.91 15.53
C LEU A 269 -7.35 -17.74 16.43
N ILE A 270 -8.07 -16.78 15.89
CA ILE A 270 -8.60 -15.64 16.62
C ILE A 270 -10.02 -16.03 17.05
N ALA A 271 -10.36 -15.76 18.31
CA ALA A 271 -11.72 -16.00 18.78
C ALA A 271 -12.71 -15.20 17.90
N PRO A 272 -13.92 -15.73 17.63
CA PRO A 272 -14.93 -14.95 16.91
C PRO A 272 -15.11 -13.60 17.59
N ASN A 273 -14.97 -12.51 16.84
CA ASN A 273 -15.34 -11.19 17.34
C ASN A 273 -16.83 -11.24 17.73
N PHE A 274 -17.11 -11.29 19.02
CA PHE A 274 -18.42 -10.94 19.55
C PHE A 274 -18.55 -9.43 19.39
N SER A 275 -18.94 -8.96 18.21
CA SER A 275 -19.53 -7.63 18.08
C SER A 275 -20.88 -7.68 18.79
N MET A 276 -20.88 -7.39 20.10
CA MET A 276 -22.08 -6.87 20.76
C MET A 276 -22.37 -5.48 20.20
N GLY A 277 -23.60 -5.26 19.74
CA GLY A 277 -24.21 -3.94 19.60
C GLY A 277 -24.06 -3.29 18.24
#